data_AF-A0A485D032-F1
#
_entry.id   AF-A0A485D032-F1
#
_cell.length_a   1.000
_cell.length_b   1.000
_cell.length_c   1.000
_cell.angle_alpha   90.00
_cell.angle_beta   90.00
_cell.angle_gamma   90.00
#
_symmetry.space_group_name_H-M   'P 1'
#
loop_
_entity.id
_entity.type
_entity.pdbx_description
1 polymer ?
#
loop_
_entity_poly.entity_id
_entity_poly.type
_entity_poly.pdbx_seq_one_letter_code
_entity_poly.pdbx_strand_id
1 'polypeptide(L)' 'MLTEQLDWEKTDGMMPAIVQHAISGEVLMLGLHESGCAGEDRRER' A
#
# COMPACT_ATOMS: atom_id res chain seq x y z
N MET A 1 1.25 3.01 22.28
CA MET A 1 1.78 2.49 20.99
C MET A 1 0.59 1.84 20.30
N LEU A 2 -0.12 2.56 19.42
CA LEU A 2 -1.19 1.98 18.61
C LEU A 2 -0.49 1.29 17.45
N THR A 3 -0.45 -0.04 17.46
CA THR A 3 0.14 -0.81 16.37
C THR A 3 -0.74 -0.59 15.13
N GLU A 4 -0.23 0.15 14.15
CA GLU A 4 -0.88 0.44 12.86
C GLU A 4 -0.86 -0.80 11.96
N GLN A 5 -1.49 -1.87 12.42
CA GLN A 5 -1.68 -3.07 11.61
C GLN A 5 -2.74 -2.79 10.56
N LEU A 6 -2.43 -3.17 9.33
CA LEU A 6 -3.33 -3.08 8.19
C LEU A 6 -4.52 -4.04 8.41
N ASP A 7 -5.73 -3.47 8.37
CA ASP A 7 -6.98 -4.21 8.50
C ASP A 7 -7.41 -4.72 7.11
N TRP A 8 -6.91 -5.90 6.76
CA TRP A 8 -7.18 -6.56 5.48
C TRP A 8 -8.60 -7.13 5.39
N GLU A 9 -9.21 -7.48 6.52
CA GLU A 9 -10.59 -8.00 6.56
C GLU A 9 -11.58 -6.91 6.10
N LYS A 10 -11.36 -5.67 6.55
CA LYS A 10 -12.19 -4.52 6.14
C LYS A 10 -12.18 -4.25 4.63
N THR A 11 -11.13 -4.66 3.93
CA THR A 11 -10.97 -4.40 2.50
C THR A 11 -11.09 -5.66 1.65
N ASP A 12 -11.72 -6.72 2.17
CA ASP A 12 -11.89 -8.03 1.48
C ASP A 12 -10.56 -8.58 0.92
N GLY A 13 -9.46 -8.38 1.65
CA GLY A 13 -8.12 -8.80 1.24
C GLY A 13 -7.46 -7.94 0.15
N MET A 14 -8.11 -6.87 -0.31
CA MET A 14 -7.64 -5.96 -1.37
C MET A 14 -7.44 -4.54 -0.84
N MET A 15 -6.20 -4.13 -0.60
CA MET A 15 -5.88 -2.83 -0.04
C MET A 15 -5.68 -1.76 -1.11
N PRO A 16 -6.37 -0.61 -1.04
CA PRO A 16 -6.06 0.52 -1.91
C PRO A 16 -4.70 1.14 -1.56
N ALA A 17 -3.88 1.41 -2.57
CA ALA A 17 -2.57 2.03 -2.44
C ALA A 17 -2.42 3.23 -3.39
N ILE A 18 -1.80 4.29 -2.90
CA ILE A 18 -1.50 5.50 -3.68
C ILE A 18 -0.01 5.51 -3.99
N VAL A 19 0.33 5.61 -5.28
CA VAL A 19 1.70 5.83 -5.71
C VAL A 19 1.93 7.33 -5.83
N GLN A 20 2.88 7.84 -5.07
CA GLN A 20 3.21 9.26 -5.03
C GLN A 20 4.70 9.46 -5.34
N HIS A 21 5.02 10.48 -6.14
CA HIS A 21 6.39 10.89 -6.33
C HIS A 21 6.97 11.40 -4.99
N ALA A 22 8.03 10.76 -4.50
CA ALA A 22 8.50 10.93 -3.13
C ALA A 22 9.03 12.33 -2.79
N ILE A 23 9.37 13.15 -3.79
CA ILE A 23 9.91 14.50 -3.59
C ILE A 23 8.86 15.58 -3.84
N SER A 24 8.13 15.49 -4.96
CA SER A 24 7.14 16.52 -5.34
C SER A 24 5.80 16.32 -4.66
N GLY A 25 5.50 15.12 -4.16
CA GLY A 25 4.18 14.78 -3.64
C GLY A 25 3.11 14.62 -4.72
N GLU A 26 3.49 14.61 -5.99
CA GLU A 26 2.53 14.38 -7.08
C GLU A 26 1.99 12.95 -7.01
N VAL A 27 0.67 12.81 -7.05
CA VAL A 27 0.01 11.50 -7.10
C VAL A 27 0.08 10.98 -8.53
N LEU A 28 0.72 9.82 -8.69
CA LEU A 28 0.98 9.20 -9.97
C LEU A 28 -0.09 8.16 -10.31
N MET A 29 -0.60 7.43 -9.30
CA MET A 29 -1.53 6.32 -9.50
C MET A 29 -2.34 5.98 -8.25
N LEU A 30 -3.53 5.40 -8.47
CA LEU A 30 -4.29 4.64 -7.48
C LEU A 30 -4.34 3.17 -7.93
N GLY A 31 -3.94 2.26 -7.04
CA GLY A 31 -3.96 0.82 -7.27
C GLY A 31 -4.65 0.06 -6.15
N LEU A 32 -4.90 -1.23 -6.38
CA LEU A 32 -5.35 -2.19 -5.38
C LEU A 32 -4.28 -3.27 -5.25
N HIS A 33 -3.95 -3.66 -4.02
CA HIS A 33 -2.98 -4.70 -3.72
C HIS A 33 -3.64 -5.85 -2.98
N GLU A 34 -3.40 -7.07 -3.44
CA GLU A 34 -3.84 -8.27 -2.74
C GLU A 34 -2.93 -8.53 -1.54
N SER A 35 -3.53 -8.91 -0.41
CA SER A 35 -2.83 -9.20 0.86
C SER A 35 -1.69 -10.22 0.72
N GLY A 36 -1.78 -11.17 -0.22
CA GLY A 36 -0.74 -12.17 -0.48
C GLY A 36 0.55 -11.62 -1.07
N CYS A 37 0.52 -10.44 -1.71
CA CYS A 37 1.66 -9.83 -2.41
C CYS A 37 2.28 -8.64 -1.67
N ALA A 38 1.72 -8.23 -0.53
CA ALA A 38 2.13 -7.01 0.18
C ALA A 38 3.59 -7.02 0.68
N GLY A 39 4.21 -8.20 0.84
CA GLY A 39 5.62 -8.34 1.23
C GLY A 39 6.63 -8.23 0.09
N GLU A 40 6.16 -8.20 -1.16
CA GLU A 40 6.99 -8.19 -2.37
C GLU A 40 7.29 -6.77 -2.86
N ASP A 41 6.54 -5.76 -2.39
CA ASP A 41 6.75 -4.34 -2.71
C ASP A 41 7.93 -3.72 -1.92
N ARG A 42 8.97 -4.53 -1.67
CA ARG A 42 10.19 -4.09 -1.03
C ARG A 42 11.03 -3.39 -2.08
N ARG A 43 11.08 -2.04 -1.99
CA ARG A 43 11.97 -1.18 -2.80
C ARG A 43 13.29 -1.89 -3.07
N GLU A 44 13.50 -2.33 -4.30
CA GLU A 44 14.84 -2.61 -4.79
C GLU A 44 15.58 -1.28 -4.76
N ARG A 45 16.73 -1.29 -4.10
CA ARG A 45 17.53 -0.12 -3.78
C ARG A 45 17.86 0.69 -5.04
#